data_AF-A0A1F9E0P5-F1
#
_entry.id   AF-A0A1F9E0P5-F1
#
_cell.length_a   1.000
_cell.length_b   1.000
_cell.length_c   1.000
_cell.angle_alpha   90.00
_cell.angle_beta   90.00
_cell.angle_gamma   90.00
#
_symmetry.space_group_name_H-M   'P 1'
#
loop_
_entity.id
_entity.type
_entity.pdbx_description
1 polymer ?
#
loop_
_entity_poly.entity_id
_entity_poly.type
_entity_poly.pdbx_seq_one_letter_code
_entity_poly.pdbx_strand_id
1 'polypeptide(L)' 'MAPKGLPDPIFKKLESAFRQAAYSPEFQKTLKNLSIPFAFKDRRQLEVEFPKTYKFYADLLKEFGMEKKKK' A
#
# COMPACT_ATOMS: atom_id res chain seq x y z
N MET A 1 4.46 3.51 1.35
CA MET A 1 4.51 4.96 1.67
C MET A 1 5.92 5.30 2.09
N ALA A 2 6.52 6.33 1.49
CA ALA A 2 7.82 6.82 1.90
C ALA A 2 7.67 7.89 3.00
N PRO A 3 8.73 8.19 3.77
CA PRO A 3 8.75 9.35 4.65
C PRO A 3 8.38 10.64 3.90
N LYS A 4 7.70 11.56 4.59
CA LYS A 4 7.42 12.90 4.04
C LYS A 4 8.75 13.59 3.69
N GLY A 5 8.79 14.21 2.52
CA GLY A 5 9.98 14.93 2.05
C GLY A 5 11.03 14.06 1.35
N LEU A 6 10.73 12.81 0.99
CA LEU A 6 11.64 12.02 0.17
C LEU A 6 11.87 12.71 -1.20
N PRO A 7 13.13 12.92 -1.63
CA PRO A 7 13.42 13.50 -2.93
C PRO A 7 12.82 12.69 -4.10
N ASP A 8 12.25 13.39 -5.08
CA ASP A 8 11.62 12.77 -6.25
C ASP A 8 12.53 11.79 -7.01
N PRO A 9 13.84 12.02 -7.20
CA PRO A 9 14.71 11.04 -7.86
C PRO A 9 14.79 9.72 -7.10
N ILE A 10 14.81 9.76 -5.77
CA ILE A 10 14.85 8.56 -4.93
C ILE A 10 13.50 7.84 -5.02
N PHE A 11 12.40 8.60 -5.01
CA PHE A 11 11.07 8.03 -5.18
C PHE A 11 10.96 7.27 -6.50
N LYS A 12 11.35 7.89 -7.62
CA LYS A 12 11.30 7.27 -8.95
C LYS A 12 12.15 6.00 -9.03
N LYS A 13 13.33 6.01 -8.41
CA LYS A 13 14.21 4.83 -8.38
C LYS A 13 13.55 3.66 -7.65
N LEU A 14 12.94 3.93 -6.50
CA LEU A 14 12.22 2.92 -5.72
C LEU A 14 11.00 2.40 -6.46
N GLU A 15 10.19 3.29 -7.04
CA GLU A 15 9.00 2.90 -7.81
C GLU A 15 9.37 2.01 -9.01
N SER A 16 10.45 2.35 -9.73
CA SER A 16 10.96 1.54 -10.82
C SER A 16 11.40 0.14 -10.35
N ALA A 17 12.18 0.06 -9.26
CA ALA A 17 12.63 -1.21 -8.71
C ALA A 17 11.46 -2.09 -8.22
N PHE A 18 10.49 -1.48 -7.52
CA PHE A 18 9.29 -2.21 -7.07
C PHE A 18 8.44 -2.68 -8.24
N ARG A 19 8.28 -1.87 -9.29
CA ARG A 19 7.58 -2.30 -10.50
C ARG A 19 8.30 -3.49 -11.14
N GLN A 20 9.61 -3.43 -11.33
CA GLN A 20 10.36 -4.55 -11.91
C GLN A 20 10.19 -5.83 -11.10
N ALA A 21 10.31 -5.76 -9.77
CA ALA A 21 10.12 -6.90 -8.89
C ALA A 21 8.68 -7.44 -8.96
N ALA A 22 7.67 -6.56 -8.91
CA ALA A 22 6.27 -6.94 -8.91
C ALA A 22 5.84 -7.66 -10.21
N TYR A 23 6.44 -7.27 -11.35
CA TYR A 23 6.17 -7.86 -12.65
C TYR A 23 7.15 -9.00 -13.02
N SER A 24 8.06 -9.38 -12.12
CA SER A 24 8.94 -10.52 -12.36
C SER A 24 8.16 -11.84 -12.41
N PRO A 25 8.52 -12.78 -13.32
CA PRO A 25 7.86 -14.08 -13.40
C PRO A 25 7.88 -14.86 -12.08
N GLU A 26 8.98 -14.77 -11.34
CA GLU A 26 9.18 -15.47 -10.07
C GLU A 26 8.21 -14.95 -9.00
N PHE A 27 8.04 -13.63 -8.93
CA PHE A 27 7.11 -13.01 -7.98
C PHE A 27 5.66 -13.33 -8.35
N GLN A 28 5.28 -13.23 -9.63
CA GLN A 28 3.93 -13.58 -10.08
C GLN A 28 3.60 -15.05 -9.84
N LYS A 29 4.56 -15.96 -10.09
CA LYS A 29 4.41 -17.38 -9.77
C LYS A 29 4.19 -17.60 -8.28
N THR A 30 4.94 -16.89 -7.44
CA THR A 30 4.78 -16.95 -5.98
C THR A 30 3.39 -16.51 -5.55
N LEU A 31 2.90 -15.38 -6.06
CA LEU A 31 1.54 -14.90 -5.77
C LEU A 31 0.47 -15.91 -6.20
N LYS A 32 0.61 -16.49 -7.39
CA LYS A 32 -0.31 -17.52 -7.88
C LYS A 32 -0.32 -18.76 -6.98
N ASN A 33 0.85 -19.22 -6.54
CA ASN A 33 0.95 -20.37 -5.63
C ASN A 33 0.31 -20.11 -4.26
N LEU A 34 0.33 -18.86 -3.81
CA LEU A 34 -0.29 -18.43 -2.56
C LEU A 34 -1.76 -18.02 -2.74
N SER A 35 -2.31 -18.13 -3.98
CA SER A 35 -3.64 -17.62 -4.33
C SER A 35 -3.86 -16.15 -3.97
N ILE A 36 -2.79 -15.35 -3.97
CA ILE A 36 -2.83 -13.92 -3.71
C ILE A 36 -3.06 -13.20 -5.05
N PRO A 37 -4.11 -12.38 -5.18
CA PRO A 37 -4.33 -11.61 -6.41
C PRO A 37 -3.21 -10.58 -6.60
N PHE A 38 -2.71 -10.49 -7.83
CA PHE A 38 -1.74 -9.45 -8.18
C PHE A 38 -2.42 -8.08 -8.22
N ALA A 39 -1.92 -7.14 -7.41
CA ALA A 39 -2.36 -5.76 -7.42
C ALA A 39 -1.16 -4.84 -7.14
N PHE A 40 -0.63 -4.22 -8.21
CA PHE A 40 0.36 -3.16 -8.07
C PHE A 40 -0.34 -1.80 -8.11
N LYS A 41 0.00 -0.93 -7.15
CA LYS A 41 -0.51 0.45 -7.08
C LYS A 41 0.65 1.42 -7.13
N ASP A 42 0.55 2.41 -8.01
CA ASP A 42 1.53 3.49 -8.09
C ASP A 42 1.34 4.53 -6.98
N ARG A 43 2.25 5.51 -6.93
CA ARG A 43 2.19 6.60 -5.94
C ARG A 43 0.84 7.30 -5.91
N ARG A 44 0.32 7.67 -7.08
CA ARG A 44 -0.89 8.50 -7.19
C ARG A 44 -2.10 7.73 -6.70
N GLN A 45 -2.19 6.46 -7.08
CA GLN A 45 -3.23 5.56 -6.59
C GLN A 45 -3.17 5.41 -5.07
N LEU A 46 -1.97 5.21 -4.51
CA LEU A 46 -1.79 5.11 -3.05
C LEU A 46 -2.13 6.41 -2.32
N GLU A 47 -1.74 7.57 -2.84
CA GLU A 47 -2.04 8.88 -2.23
C GLU A 47 -3.55 9.16 -2.17
N VAL A 48 -4.32 8.68 -3.15
CA VAL A 48 -5.77 8.85 -3.20
C VAL A 48 -6.52 7.81 -2.36
N GLU A 49 -6.11 6.54 -2.43
CA GLU A 49 -6.86 5.45 -1.82
C GLU A 49 -6.56 5.31 -0.33
N PHE A 50 -5.31 5.50 0.09
CA PHE A 50 -4.91 5.22 1.47
C PHE A 50 -5.63 6.11 2.50
N PRO A 51 -5.85 7.42 2.28
CA PRO A 51 -6.66 8.23 3.18
C PRO A 51 -8.11 7.75 3.27
N LYS A 52 -8.69 7.28 2.16
CA LYS A 52 -10.07 6.75 2.13
C LYS A 52 -10.16 5.46 2.92
N THR A 53 -9.22 4.53 2.70
CA THR A 53 -9.13 3.26 3.43
C THR A 53 -8.92 3.50 4.93
N TYR A 54 -8.03 4.44 5.29
CA TYR A 54 -7.78 4.79 6.68
C TYR A 54 -9.04 5.34 7.35
N LYS A 55 -9.76 6.25 6.68
CA LYS A 55 -11.03 6.79 7.18
C LYS A 55 -12.08 5.70 7.35
N PHE A 56 -12.28 4.86 6.33
CA PHE A 56 -13.23 3.75 6.39
C PHE A 56 -13.00 2.86 7.62
N TYR A 57 -11.75 2.44 7.85
CA TYR A 57 -11.45 1.61 9.02
C TYR A 57 -11.58 2.38 10.33
N ALA A 58 -11.25 3.67 10.39
CA ALA A 58 -11.45 4.49 11.59
C ALA A 58 -12.95 4.59 11.96
N ASP A 59 -13.80 4.84 10.96
CA ASP A 59 -15.25 4.94 11.14
C ASP A 59 -15.82 3.58 11.57
N LEU A 60 -15.40 2.49 10.92
CA LEU A 60 -15.83 1.13 11.25
C LEU A 60 -15.43 0.74 12.70
N LEU A 61 -14.21 1.03 13.11
CA LEU A 61 -13.75 0.75 14.48
C LEU A 61 -14.56 1.55 15.52
N LYS A 62 -14.93 2.79 15.19
CA LYS A 62 -15.76 3.63 16.04
C LYS A 62 -17.19 3.07 16.17
N GLU A 63 -17.79 2.61 15.07
CA GLU A 63 -19.10 1.95 15.08
C GLU A 63 -19.10 0.69 15.95
N PHE A 64 -18.02 -0.09 15.93
CA PHE A 64 -17.86 -1.25 16.81
C PHE A 64 -17.48 -0.92 18.26
N GLY A 65 -17.42 0.37 18.64
CA GLY A 65 -17.04 0.78 19.99
C GLY A 65 -15.58 0.46 20.36
N MET A 66 -14.75 0.13 19.37
CA MET A 66 -13.32 -0.16 19.54
C MET A 66 -12.51 1.14 19.52
N GLU A 67 -12.85 2.07 20.42
CA GLU A 67 -12.02 3.24 20.62
C GLU A 67 -10.80 2.86 21.45
N LYS A 68 -9.62 3.32 21.00
CA LYS A 68 -8.37 3.11 21.72
C LYS A 68 -8.52 3.72 23.11
N LYS A 69 -8.47 2.90 24.17
CA LYS A 69 -8.36 3.44 25.55
C LYS A 69 -7.14 4.34 25.58
N LYS A 70 -7.34 5.64 25.78
CA LYS A 70 -6.25 6.57 26.09
C LYS A 70 -5.60 6.05 27.38
N LYS A 71 -4.34 5.61 27.28
CA LYS A 71 -3.45 5.47 28.44
C LYS A 71 -2.92 6.84 28.79
#